data_AF-X1ANE5-F1
#
_entry.id   AF-X1ANE5-F1
#
_cell.length_a   1.000
_cell.length_b   1.000
_cell.length_c   1.000
_cell.angle_alpha   90.00
_cell.angle_beta   90.00
_cell.angle_gamma   90.00
#
_symmetry.space_group_name_H-M   'P 1'
#
loop_
_entity.id
_entity.type
_entity.pdbx_description
1 polymer ?
#
loop_
_entity_poly.entity_id
_entity_poly.type
_entity_poly.pdbx_seq_one_letter_code
_entity_poly.pdbx_strand_id
1 'polypeptide(L)'
;MSNKNQSSLARQIYREACEAGERAMRGASPIPMIVSEADGLSDRPKAGGRSWYVPSGVCGFAWVKIRGNSWFIRALKKLGLASADSNDWSSQARFRKDNYSGGYSFSVREGGQSMELKEAYAHAFANVLESHGIYAYANSRMD
;
A
#
# COMPACT_ATOMS: atom_id res chain seq x y z
N MET A 1 6.87 28.07 -10.32
CA MET A 1 6.53 26.96 -11.24
C MET A 1 5.07 27.08 -11.67
N SER A 2 4.77 27.02 -12.97
CA SER A 2 3.39 27.02 -13.47
C SER A 2 2.61 25.77 -13.00
N ASN A 3 1.30 25.91 -12.79
CA ASN A 3 0.40 24.84 -12.34
C ASN A 3 0.45 23.57 -13.22
N LYS A 4 0.71 23.70 -14.54
CA LYS A 4 0.84 22.55 -15.45
C LYS A 4 2.11 21.72 -15.18
N ASN A 5 3.20 22.37 -14.78
CA ASN A 5 4.48 21.68 -14.52
C ASN A 5 4.41 20.82 -13.25
N GLN A 6 3.69 21.28 -12.22
CA GLN A 6 3.51 20.50 -10.99
C GLN A 6 2.68 19.23 -11.20
N SER A 7 1.62 19.27 -12.02
CA SER A 7 0.85 18.07 -12.36
C SER A 7 1.68 17.06 -13.17
N SER A 8 2.50 17.53 -14.12
CA SER A 8 3.40 16.65 -14.87
C SER A 8 4.43 15.97 -13.95
N LEU A 9 5.08 16.75 -13.09
CA LEU A 9 6.05 16.26 -12.12
C LEU A 9 5.43 15.27 -11.13
N ALA A 10 4.26 15.58 -10.58
CA ALA A 10 3.56 14.67 -9.67
C ALA A 10 3.20 13.33 -10.36
N ARG A 11 2.79 13.37 -11.64
CA ARG A 11 2.55 12.13 -12.41
C ARG A 11 3.83 11.33 -12.62
N GLN A 12 4.96 12.00 -12.87
CA GLN A 12 6.26 11.33 -13.03
C GLN A 12 6.67 10.65 -11.73
N ILE A 13 6.69 11.38 -10.61
CA ILE A 13 7.03 10.85 -9.29
C ILE A 13 6.11 9.68 -8.92
N TYR A 14 4.80 9.80 -9.18
CA TYR A 14 3.85 8.72 -8.94
C TYR A 14 4.18 7.43 -9.72
N ARG A 15 4.51 7.55 -11.01
CA ARG A 15 4.89 6.40 -11.84
C ARG A 15 6.19 5.77 -11.38
N GLU A 16 7.20 6.60 -11.10
CA GLU A 16 8.49 6.16 -10.56
C GLU A 16 8.30 5.38 -9.25
N ALA A 17 7.45 5.88 -8.34
CA ALA A 17 7.14 5.22 -7.09
C ALA A 17 6.41 3.87 -7.29
N CYS A 18 5.47 3.79 -8.24
CA CYS A 18 4.84 2.52 -8.62
C CYS A 18 5.85 1.52 -9.17
N GLU A 19 6.71 1.93 -10.09
CA GLU A 19 7.74 1.07 -10.70
C GLU A 19 8.77 0.59 -9.67
N ALA A 20 9.14 1.44 -8.71
CA ALA A 20 9.99 1.05 -7.59
C ALA A 20 9.30 0.03 -6.68
N GLY A 21 8.03 0.27 -6.33
CA GLY A 21 7.21 -0.66 -5.55
C GLY A 21 7.09 -2.04 -6.21
N GLU A 22 6.78 -2.08 -7.50
CA GLU A 22 6.67 -3.33 -8.27
C GLU A 22 8.00 -4.08 -8.35
N ARG A 23 9.13 -3.38 -8.53
CA ARG A 23 10.45 -3.99 -8.53
C ARG A 23 10.80 -4.58 -7.16
N ALA A 24 10.57 -3.83 -6.08
CA ALA A 24 10.85 -4.31 -4.72
C ALA A 24 9.99 -5.52 -4.36
N MET A 25 8.70 -5.49 -4.69
CA MET A 25 7.79 -6.60 -4.50
C MET A 25 8.24 -7.86 -5.27
N ARG A 26 8.65 -7.74 -6.53
CA ARG A 26 9.16 -8.89 -7.32
C ARG A 26 10.47 -9.45 -6.79
N GLY A 27 11.29 -8.64 -6.12
CA GLY A 27 12.53 -9.06 -5.48
C GLY A 27 12.36 -9.61 -4.06
N ALA A 28 11.18 -9.46 -3.46
CA ALA A 28 10.91 -9.93 -2.11
C ALA A 28 10.68 -11.45 -2.10
N SER A 29 11.14 -12.09 -1.02
CA SER A 29 10.94 -13.53 -0.77
C SER A 29 10.22 -13.69 0.56
N PRO A 30 8.88 -13.81 0.55
CA PRO A 30 8.10 -13.96 1.78
C PRO A 30 8.48 -15.20 2.58
N ILE A 31 8.34 -15.14 3.89
CA ILE A 31 8.55 -16.28 4.77
C ILE A 31 7.33 -17.21 4.67
N PRO A 32 7.48 -18.46 4.19
CA PRO A 32 6.36 -19.38 4.12
C PRO A 32 5.79 -19.71 5.49
N MET A 33 4.49 -19.96 5.55
CA MET A 33 3.82 -20.38 6.79
C MET A 33 2.93 -21.62 6.58
N ILE A 34 2.70 -22.35 7.68
CA ILE A 34 1.64 -23.35 7.76
C ILE A 34 0.46 -22.74 8.47
N VAL A 35 -0.71 -22.80 7.84
CA VAL A 35 -1.99 -22.43 8.45
C VAL A 35 -2.74 -23.72 8.76
N SER A 36 -3.24 -23.87 9.97
CA SER A 36 -3.99 -25.05 10.41
C SER A 36 -5.37 -24.67 10.89
N GLU A 37 -6.34 -25.59 10.76
CA GLU A 37 -7.64 -25.43 11.40
C GLU A 37 -7.48 -25.36 12.91
N ALA A 38 -8.06 -24.34 13.54
CA ALA A 38 -8.03 -24.15 14.98
C ALA A 38 -9.05 -25.05 15.70
N ASP A 39 -8.72 -25.48 16.93
CA ASP A 39 -9.65 -26.11 17.85
C ASP A 39 -10.49 -25.05 18.56
N GLY A 40 -11.74 -24.87 18.11
CA GLY A 40 -12.62 -23.82 18.62
C GLY A 40 -12.05 -22.42 18.40
N LEU A 41 -12.05 -21.60 19.46
CA LEU A 41 -11.49 -20.24 19.47
C LEU A 41 -10.06 -20.20 20.05
N SER A 42 -9.32 -21.31 20.00
CA SER A 42 -7.95 -21.40 20.50
C SER A 42 -6.90 -21.20 19.39
N ASP A 43 -5.65 -21.02 19.78
CA ASP A 43 -4.48 -21.02 18.91
C ASP A 43 -3.95 -22.42 18.58
N ARG A 44 -4.64 -23.46 19.06
CA ARG A 44 -4.20 -24.86 18.92
C ARG A 44 -4.76 -25.47 17.63
N PRO A 45 -3.96 -26.24 16.88
CA PRO A 45 -4.47 -27.02 15.77
C PRO A 45 -5.50 -28.05 16.24
N LYS A 46 -6.61 -28.16 15.51
CA LYS A 46 -7.63 -29.19 15.71
C LYS A 46 -7.04 -30.57 15.42
N ALA A 47 -7.25 -31.53 16.33
CA ALA A 47 -6.85 -32.91 16.12
C ALA A 47 -7.52 -33.50 14.85
N GLY A 48 -6.72 -34.02 13.91
CA GLY A 48 -7.20 -34.49 12.62
C GLY A 48 -7.67 -33.39 11.65
N GLY A 49 -7.42 -32.12 11.99
CA GLY A 49 -7.77 -30.96 11.16
C GLY A 49 -6.86 -30.79 9.95
N ARG A 50 -7.31 -29.97 9.02
CA ARG A 50 -6.53 -29.65 7.81
C ARG A 50 -5.42 -28.64 8.09
N SER A 51 -4.39 -28.69 7.27
CA SER A 51 -3.31 -27.70 7.24
C SER A 51 -2.94 -27.37 5.81
N TRP A 52 -2.53 -26.12 5.58
CA TRP A 52 -2.17 -25.58 4.27
C TRP A 52 -0.80 -24.94 4.34
N TYR A 53 0.01 -25.21 3.32
CA TYR A 53 1.26 -24.49 3.11
C TYR A 53 0.97 -23.22 2.32
N VAL A 54 1.32 -22.07 2.89
CA VAL A 54 1.16 -20.76 2.29
C VAL A 54 2.55 -20.20 1.98
N PRO A 55 3.02 -20.31 0.72
CA PRO A 55 4.38 -19.89 0.35
C PRO A 55 4.58 -18.38 0.42
N SER A 56 3.49 -17.61 0.34
CA SER A 56 3.54 -16.15 0.26
C SER A 56 3.48 -15.46 1.63
N GLY A 57 3.63 -16.21 2.71
CA GLY A 57 3.58 -15.70 4.08
C GLY A 57 2.18 -15.27 4.53
N VAL A 58 2.14 -14.45 5.57
CA VAL A 58 0.91 -14.02 6.25
C VAL A 58 0.01 -13.17 5.35
N CYS A 59 -1.31 -13.35 5.51
CA CYS A 59 -2.30 -12.50 4.86
C CYS A 59 -2.34 -11.12 5.51
N GLY A 60 -2.47 -10.06 4.71
CA GLY A 60 -2.62 -8.72 5.25
C GLY A 60 -2.67 -7.61 4.22
N PHE A 61 -2.62 -6.39 4.74
CA PHE A 61 -2.66 -5.14 3.99
C PHE A 61 -1.40 -4.32 4.23
N ALA A 62 -1.00 -3.55 3.22
CA ALA A 62 -0.04 -2.47 3.39
C ALA A 62 -0.50 -1.22 2.64
N TRP A 63 -0.06 -0.07 3.12
CA TRP A 63 -0.40 1.21 2.53
C TRP A 63 0.71 2.25 2.78
N VAL A 64 0.71 3.30 1.97
CA VAL A 64 1.59 4.47 2.13
C VAL A 64 0.77 5.65 2.62
N LYS A 65 1.17 6.28 3.72
CA LYS A 65 0.55 7.51 4.24
C LYS A 65 1.33 8.74 3.79
N ILE A 66 0.60 9.78 3.41
CA ILE A 66 1.12 11.08 2.99
C ILE A 66 0.36 12.20 3.71
N ARG A 67 1.06 13.28 4.04
CA ARG A 67 0.42 14.49 4.60
C ARG A 67 -0.55 15.13 3.60
N GLY A 68 -1.74 15.51 4.07
CA GLY A 68 -2.84 15.91 3.18
C GLY A 68 -2.71 17.27 2.51
N ASN A 69 -1.94 18.21 3.06
CA ASN A 69 -1.69 19.52 2.45
C ASN A 69 -0.39 19.58 1.63
N SER A 70 0.04 18.46 1.06
CA SER A 70 1.21 18.45 0.17
C SER A 70 0.85 19.04 -1.20
N TRP A 71 1.84 19.64 -1.87
CA TRP A 71 1.67 20.07 -3.27
C TRP A 71 1.40 18.85 -4.17
N PHE A 72 1.98 17.71 -3.83
CA PHE A 72 1.84 16.44 -4.53
C PHE A 72 0.39 15.94 -4.55
N ILE A 73 -0.28 15.85 -3.38
CA ILE A 73 -1.69 15.45 -3.32
C ILE A 73 -2.59 16.44 -4.06
N ARG A 74 -2.33 17.74 -3.95
CA ARG A 74 -3.09 18.77 -4.70
C ARG A 74 -2.93 18.59 -6.21
N ALA A 75 -1.74 18.24 -6.68
CA ALA A 75 -1.49 17.92 -8.08
C ALA A 75 -2.18 16.62 -8.51
N LEU A 76 -2.09 15.55 -7.72
CA LEU A 76 -2.73 14.25 -8.01
C LEU A 76 -4.27 14.35 -8.08
N LYS A 77 -4.90 15.20 -7.26
CA LYS A 77 -6.35 15.47 -7.34
C LYS A 77 -6.74 16.01 -8.72
N LYS A 78 -5.96 16.95 -9.28
CA LYS A 78 -6.20 17.50 -10.63
C LYS A 78 -6.04 16.44 -11.72
N LEU A 79 -5.30 15.37 -11.43
CA LEU A 79 -5.11 14.24 -12.33
C LEU A 79 -6.14 13.12 -12.13
N GLY A 80 -7.06 13.23 -11.16
CA GLY A 80 -7.99 12.16 -10.81
C GLY A 80 -7.36 10.97 -10.06
N LEU A 81 -6.10 11.09 -9.62
CA LEU A 81 -5.37 10.02 -8.92
C LEU A 81 -5.54 10.05 -7.40
N ALA A 82 -6.12 11.12 -6.86
CA ALA A 82 -6.43 11.28 -5.44
C ALA A 82 -7.87 11.76 -5.26
N SER A 83 -8.64 11.13 -4.37
CA SER A 83 -10.02 11.50 -4.08
C SER A 83 -10.16 12.20 -2.73
N ALA A 84 -11.02 13.22 -2.65
CA ALA A 84 -11.35 13.87 -1.39
C ALA A 84 -12.28 13.02 -0.50
N ASP A 85 -12.90 12.00 -1.07
CA ASP A 85 -13.79 11.06 -0.39
C ASP A 85 -13.03 9.77 -0.04
N SER A 86 -13.15 9.36 1.22
CA SER A 86 -12.59 8.10 1.73
C SER A 86 -13.33 6.87 1.21
N ASN A 87 -14.61 7.01 0.84
CA ASN A 87 -15.52 5.90 0.54
C ASN A 87 -15.73 5.67 -0.96
N ASP A 88 -15.07 6.46 -1.80
CA ASP A 88 -15.26 6.44 -3.24
C ASP A 88 -14.50 5.25 -3.88
N TRP A 89 -14.90 4.01 -3.60
CA TRP A 89 -14.24 2.82 -4.19
C TRP A 89 -14.43 2.68 -5.71
N SER A 90 -15.35 3.43 -6.31
CA SER A 90 -15.67 3.37 -7.74
C SER A 90 -14.71 4.20 -8.60
N SER A 91 -14.03 5.20 -8.04
CA SER A 91 -13.08 6.00 -8.83
C SER A 91 -11.73 5.31 -9.02
N GLN A 92 -11.08 5.64 -10.14
CA GLN A 92 -9.72 5.22 -10.45
C GLN A 92 -8.66 5.82 -9.50
N ALA A 93 -9.05 6.68 -8.55
CA ALA A 93 -8.14 7.29 -7.60
C ALA A 93 -7.48 6.23 -6.71
N ARG A 94 -6.15 6.32 -6.62
CA ARG A 94 -5.32 5.41 -5.83
C ARG A 94 -5.02 5.96 -4.44
N PHE A 95 -5.07 7.28 -4.28
CA PHE A 95 -4.97 7.95 -2.98
C PHE A 95 -6.35 8.32 -2.44
N ARG A 96 -6.60 7.91 -1.20
CA ARG A 96 -7.85 8.20 -0.48
C ARG A 96 -7.56 9.11 0.70
N LYS A 97 -8.49 10.01 1.00
CA LYS A 97 -8.41 10.81 2.22
C LYS A 97 -8.55 9.86 3.42
N ASP A 98 -7.65 10.01 4.38
CA ASP A 98 -7.75 9.31 5.66
C ASP A 98 -8.49 10.19 6.66
N ASN A 99 -9.70 9.77 7.04
CA ASN A 99 -10.53 10.52 7.98
C ASN A 99 -10.14 10.32 9.45
N TYR A 100 -9.37 9.27 9.77
CA TYR A 100 -9.02 8.94 11.14
C TYR A 100 -7.74 9.66 11.58
N SER A 101 -6.63 9.49 10.84
CA SER A 101 -5.36 10.14 11.18
C SER A 101 -5.13 11.46 10.44
N GLY A 102 -6.04 11.84 9.54
CA GLY A 102 -5.81 12.88 8.56
C GLY A 102 -4.81 12.45 7.48
N GLY A 103 -4.73 13.25 6.41
CA GLY A 103 -3.84 12.98 5.30
C GLY A 103 -4.46 12.11 4.21
N TYR A 104 -3.60 11.42 3.47
CA TYR A 104 -3.98 10.55 2.36
C TYR A 104 -3.25 9.22 2.47
N SER A 105 -3.95 8.15 2.10
CA SER A 105 -3.42 6.79 2.10
C SER A 105 -3.50 6.20 0.69
N PHE A 106 -2.43 5.55 0.26
CA PHE A 106 -2.37 4.70 -0.93
C PHE A 106 -2.35 3.25 -0.48
N SER A 107 -3.44 2.52 -0.73
CA SER A 107 -3.48 1.07 -0.45
C SER A 107 -2.79 0.30 -1.57
N VAL A 108 -1.86 -0.57 -1.20
CA VAL A 108 -1.22 -1.50 -2.14
C VAL A 108 -2.23 -2.59 -2.48
N ARG A 109 -2.55 -2.72 -3.78
CA ARG A 109 -3.50 -3.73 -4.29
C ARG A 109 -2.77 -4.91 -4.95
N GLU A 110 -1.51 -4.68 -5.28
CA GLU A 110 -0.58 -5.61 -5.87
C GLU A 110 -0.10 -6.63 -4.80
N GLY A 111 0.44 -7.79 -5.20
CA GLY A 111 0.97 -8.78 -4.26
C GLY A 111 -0.04 -9.75 -3.65
N GLY A 112 -1.31 -9.71 -4.07
CA GLY A 112 -2.33 -10.69 -3.66
C GLY A 112 -2.70 -10.58 -2.19
N GLN A 113 -2.66 -11.69 -1.45
CA GLN A 113 -2.92 -11.69 0.00
C GLN A 113 -1.67 -11.45 0.84
N SER A 114 -0.47 -11.59 0.28
CA SER A 114 0.78 -11.50 1.04
C SER A 114 1.00 -10.10 1.62
N MET A 115 1.13 -10.02 2.94
CA MET A 115 1.48 -8.78 3.63
C MET A 115 2.91 -8.36 3.30
N GLU A 116 3.87 -9.29 3.34
CA GLU A 116 5.29 -9.01 3.12
C GLU A 116 5.58 -8.46 1.71
N LEU A 117 4.91 -8.99 0.68
CA LEU A 117 5.00 -8.45 -0.68
C LEU A 117 4.47 -7.01 -0.76
N LYS A 118 3.35 -6.73 -0.07
CA LYS A 118 2.74 -5.40 -0.04
C LYS A 118 3.57 -4.42 0.77
N GLU A 119 4.21 -4.86 1.84
CA GLU A 119 5.16 -4.07 2.63
C GLU A 119 6.36 -3.67 1.78
N ALA A 120 6.99 -4.63 1.08
CA ALA A 120 8.10 -4.36 0.19
C ALA A 120 7.74 -3.29 -0.87
N TYR A 121 6.54 -3.40 -1.45
CA TYR A 121 6.00 -2.37 -2.35
C TYR A 121 5.88 -1.02 -1.64
N ALA A 122 5.19 -0.98 -0.49
CA ALA A 122 4.87 0.25 0.22
C ALA A 122 6.13 1.00 0.67
N HIS A 123 7.13 0.27 1.19
CA HIS A 123 8.41 0.83 1.60
C HIS A 123 9.16 1.46 0.43
N ALA A 124 9.30 0.74 -0.69
CA ALA A 124 10.00 1.28 -1.86
C ALA A 124 9.26 2.48 -2.47
N PHE A 125 7.92 2.45 -2.49
CA PHE A 125 7.10 3.56 -2.93
C PHE A 125 7.30 4.80 -2.04
N ALA A 126 7.26 4.63 -0.71
CA ALA A 126 7.47 5.73 0.24
C ALA A 126 8.86 6.35 0.10
N ASN A 127 9.90 5.52 -0.06
CA ASN A 127 11.28 5.99 -0.23
C ASN A 127 11.45 6.87 -1.48
N VAL A 128 10.80 6.54 -2.59
CA VAL A 128 10.81 7.40 -3.79
C VAL A 128 10.17 8.75 -3.48
N LEU A 129 9.02 8.77 -2.82
CA LEU A 129 8.37 10.03 -2.44
C LEU A 129 9.28 10.88 -1.53
N GLU A 130 9.91 10.26 -0.54
CA GLU A 130 10.83 10.95 0.37
C GLU A 130 12.05 11.51 -0.36
N SER A 131 12.62 10.80 -1.35
CA SER A 131 13.72 11.31 -2.17
C SER A 131 13.36 12.55 -3.00
N HIS A 132 12.07 12.75 -3.28
CA HIS A 132 11.51 13.94 -3.93
C HIS A 132 11.03 15.01 -2.93
N GLY A 133 11.37 14.86 -1.64
CA GLY A 133 10.98 15.79 -0.57
C GLY A 133 9.50 15.71 -0.19
N ILE A 134 8.81 14.62 -0.51
CA ILE A 134 7.42 14.38 -0.13
C ILE A 134 7.41 13.44 1.06
N TYR A 135 7.11 13.97 2.25
CA TYR A 135 7.01 13.17 3.47
C TYR A 135 5.93 12.09 3.33
N ALA A 136 6.37 10.84 3.36
CA ALA A 136 5.53 9.65 3.24
C ALA A 136 6.13 8.50 4.05
N TYR A 137 5.29 7.61 4.57
CA TYR A 137 5.75 6.41 5.27
C TYR A 137 4.86 5.21 4.94
N ALA A 138 5.45 4.02 4.95
CA ALA A 138 4.75 2.76 4.79
C ALA A 138 4.20 2.26 6.13
N ASN A 139 3.07 1.57 6.10
CA ASN A 139 2.50 0.86 7.25
C ASN A 139 1.74 -0.37 6.75
N SER A 140 1.47 -1.31 7.65
CA SER A 140 0.83 -2.58 7.34
C SER A 140 -0.01 -3.09 8.51
N ARG A 141 -0.86 -4.08 8.22
CA ARG A 141 -1.66 -4.79 9.21
C ARG A 141 -1.93 -6.20 8.72
N MET A 142 -1.72 -7.18 9.59
CA MET A 142 -2.22 -8.54 9.39
C MET A 142 -3.76 -8.53 9.31
N ASP A 143 -4.32 -9.41 8.49
CA ASP A 143 -5.78 -9.60 8.37
C ASP A 143 -6.23 -10.91 9.00
#